data_AF-A0A4V2HD12-F1
#
_entry.id   AF-A0A4V2HD12-F1
#
_cell.length_a   1.000
_cell.length_b   1.000
_cell.length_c   1.000
_cell.angle_alpha   90.00
_cell.angle_beta   90.00
_cell.angle_gamma   90.00
#
_symmetry.space_group_name_H-M   'P 1'
#
loop_
_entity.id
_entity.type
_entity.pdbx_description
1 polymer ?
#
loop_
_entity_poly.entity_id
_entity_poly.type
_entity_poly.pdbx_seq_one_letter_code
_entity_poly.pdbx_strand_id
1 'polypeptide(L)'
;MEDNSVSPTLPKTELTDDELRALAYFAVGVGSEGSVGGRDVSNRLSFAGRVSGGVMYPVGNSGYSIGTLQTDLGQHPEVATTLVAAYQDWTRQAHPDWTLTVDQQAQTTSDLGRSGHTITAQQGRALDPIVKSHLDQFLASDAGITYVHERDVAQVDRLMRVGGAVDQLKDTSLYQQSTLDDQARLATMIMKLENQAGQAYYPRIIRGLNDGSIDSVGGVQTVINDLLPNRSGRSHADPDYVETGVAHALEGTEVFNALRNTSAQNPLHRPWSNVLSDPLANPVHPDAVAGDADFRSEYATIKTLFLQKGEAPAFIDALDQGGTFGHVIVDARGHRHPQSTNLYAAGDDFVVLDGRGHGKAWVDDRWRDVERSQLSRLDHLDGTTDVSLRVDGQTSRLLHLDPTAQPLRPRQAVEAAPSEPTGPAALTPDRPEHPDHALLEQIRSGVRREDARVGRTYDESSERLSRSLLAACKGGAGDVADGMSAIQRADHVVSGTDNMFVVQGKLGDPAHLRVHVNIVEAMNTPVAQSDAKVQAVNQAQQQGLAQGQQLAPEMRAEGPRGPVLS
;
A
#
# COMPACT_ATOMS: atom_id res chain seq x y z
N MET A 1 -56.77 6.40 7.35
CA MET A 1 -55.91 5.70 6.39
C MET A 1 -54.66 6.56 6.28
N GLU A 2 -53.68 6.30 7.12
CA GLU A 2 -52.38 6.96 7.05
C GLU A 2 -51.57 6.27 5.95
N ASP A 3 -51.14 7.07 4.97
CA ASP A 3 -50.29 6.66 3.87
C ASP A 3 -48.84 6.73 4.33
N ASN A 4 -48.29 5.56 4.68
CA ASN A 4 -46.91 5.38 5.08
C ASN A 4 -46.05 5.31 3.81
N SER A 5 -45.66 6.46 3.29
CA SER A 5 -44.67 6.58 2.22
C SER A 5 -43.28 6.25 2.78
N VAL A 6 -42.96 4.95 2.80
CA VAL A 6 -41.59 4.46 2.96
C VAL A 6 -40.81 4.99 1.76
N SER A 7 -39.96 5.97 2.00
CA SER A 7 -38.93 6.38 1.04
C SER A 7 -38.07 5.15 0.72
N PRO A 8 -37.86 4.77 -0.54
CA PRO A 8 -36.99 3.66 -0.86
C PRO A 8 -35.58 4.03 -0.40
N THR A 9 -35.08 3.30 0.60
CA THR A 9 -33.68 3.35 0.99
C THR A 9 -32.89 2.93 -0.26
N LEU A 10 -32.08 3.85 -0.81
CA LEU A 10 -31.09 3.49 -1.82
C LEU A 10 -30.28 2.30 -1.27
N PRO A 11 -30.00 1.27 -2.08
CA PRO A 11 -29.18 0.15 -1.61
C PRO A 11 -27.86 0.69 -1.08
N LYS A 12 -27.48 0.26 0.13
CA LYS A 12 -26.17 0.62 0.70
C LYS A 12 -25.09 0.13 -0.26
N THR A 13 -24.29 1.05 -0.79
CA THR A 13 -23.14 0.72 -1.63
C THR A 13 -22.04 0.19 -0.71
N GLU A 14 -21.96 -1.13 -0.57
CA GLU A 14 -21.02 -1.81 0.32
C GLU A 14 -20.17 -2.80 -0.48
N LEU A 15 -18.89 -2.95 -0.12
CA LEU A 15 -18.04 -4.00 -0.68
C LEU A 15 -18.65 -5.38 -0.43
N THR A 16 -18.64 -6.20 -1.47
CA THR A 16 -19.07 -7.60 -1.38
C THR A 16 -18.12 -8.42 -0.52
N ASP A 17 -18.63 -9.55 -0.04
CA ASP A 17 -17.85 -10.52 0.73
C ASP A 17 -16.65 -11.07 -0.06
N ASP A 18 -16.77 -11.20 -1.39
CA ASP A 18 -15.69 -11.63 -2.27
C ASP A 18 -14.66 -10.52 -2.50
N GLU A 19 -15.10 -9.26 -2.62
CA GLU A 19 -14.20 -8.10 -2.67
C GLU A 19 -13.38 -7.96 -1.38
N LEU A 20 -14.00 -8.17 -0.21
CA LEU A 20 -13.29 -8.16 1.07
C LEU A 20 -12.30 -9.33 1.19
N ARG A 21 -12.65 -10.52 0.70
CA ARG A 21 -11.72 -11.66 0.62
C ARG A 21 -10.57 -11.40 -0.35
N ALA A 22 -10.84 -10.76 -1.48
CA ALA A 22 -9.83 -10.35 -2.44
C ALA A 22 -8.87 -9.31 -1.83
N LEU A 23 -9.37 -8.34 -1.07
CA LEU A 23 -8.54 -7.40 -0.31
C LEU A 23 -7.65 -8.12 0.71
N ALA A 24 -8.22 -9.03 1.49
CA ALA A 24 -7.47 -9.81 2.48
C ALA A 24 -6.35 -10.63 1.81
N TYR A 25 -6.65 -11.33 0.71
CA TYR A 25 -5.68 -12.19 0.06
C TYR A 25 -4.66 -11.41 -0.79
N PHE A 26 -5.11 -10.52 -1.67
CA PHE A 26 -4.24 -9.84 -2.63
C PHE A 26 -3.59 -8.56 -2.07
N ALA A 27 -4.31 -7.70 -1.35
CA ALA A 27 -3.73 -6.45 -0.84
C ALA A 27 -2.95 -6.68 0.46
N VAL A 28 -3.61 -7.27 1.47
CA VAL A 28 -3.00 -7.54 2.79
C VAL A 28 -1.98 -8.68 2.70
N GLY A 29 -2.26 -9.70 1.89
CA GLY A 29 -1.39 -10.84 1.68
C GLY A 29 -0.32 -10.59 0.61
N VAL A 30 -0.67 -10.82 -0.67
CA VAL A 30 0.27 -10.82 -1.81
C VAL A 30 1.04 -9.50 -1.93
N GLY A 31 0.33 -8.38 -1.90
CA GLY A 31 0.88 -7.05 -2.06
C GLY A 31 1.79 -6.66 -0.90
N SER A 32 1.38 -6.90 0.34
CA SER A 32 2.14 -6.48 1.52
C SER A 32 3.18 -7.51 1.96
N GLU A 33 2.77 -8.66 2.48
CA GLU A 33 3.67 -9.60 3.16
C GLU A 33 4.29 -10.64 2.22
N GLY A 34 3.59 -10.97 1.13
CA GLY A 34 4.00 -11.92 0.11
C GLY A 34 4.95 -11.36 -0.94
N SER A 35 5.26 -10.05 -0.90
CA SER A 35 6.07 -9.37 -1.91
C SER A 35 7.33 -8.72 -1.33
N VAL A 36 8.48 -8.97 -1.98
CA VAL A 36 9.73 -8.23 -1.72
C VAL A 36 10.33 -7.78 -3.05
N GLY A 37 10.35 -6.46 -3.30
CA GLY A 37 10.86 -5.90 -4.55
C GLY A 37 10.13 -6.43 -5.79
N GLY A 38 8.80 -6.60 -5.69
CA GLY A 38 7.96 -7.14 -6.76
C GLY A 38 8.07 -8.65 -6.97
N ARG A 39 8.79 -9.38 -6.10
CA ARG A 39 8.93 -10.84 -6.17
C ARG A 39 7.97 -11.50 -5.21
N ASP A 40 7.35 -12.58 -5.68
CA ASP A 40 6.62 -13.49 -4.79
C ASP A 40 7.61 -14.24 -3.88
N VAL A 41 7.39 -14.13 -2.57
CA VAL A 41 8.16 -14.80 -1.51
C VAL A 41 7.30 -15.69 -0.61
N SER A 42 6.03 -15.90 -0.96
CA SER A 42 5.07 -16.71 -0.19
C SER A 42 5.41 -18.20 -0.15
N ASN A 43 5.97 -18.72 -1.25
CA ASN A 43 6.22 -20.15 -1.48
C ASN A 43 7.66 -20.58 -1.13
N ARG A 44 8.16 -20.14 0.02
CA ARG A 44 9.46 -20.53 0.60
C ARG A 44 9.48 -20.31 2.11
N LEU A 45 10.45 -20.90 2.80
CA LEU A 45 10.69 -20.59 4.21
C LEU A 45 11.28 -19.19 4.35
N SER A 46 10.50 -18.30 4.96
CA SER A 46 10.91 -16.95 5.33
C SER A 46 11.40 -16.91 6.77
N PHE A 47 12.35 -16.03 7.06
CA PHE A 47 12.91 -15.83 8.39
C PHE A 47 13.29 -14.36 8.58
N ALA A 48 12.67 -13.70 9.55
CA ALA A 48 13.02 -12.33 9.93
C ALA A 48 14.25 -12.34 10.85
N GLY A 49 15.43 -12.22 10.24
CA GLY A 49 16.71 -12.29 10.91
C GLY A 49 17.87 -12.50 9.95
N ARG A 50 19.06 -12.73 10.50
CA ARG A 50 20.25 -13.07 9.73
C ARG A 50 20.64 -14.52 9.98
N VAL A 51 21.02 -15.25 8.94
CA VAL A 51 21.69 -16.55 9.08
C VAL A 51 23.14 -16.39 8.64
N SER A 52 24.09 -16.75 9.49
CA SER A 52 25.53 -16.63 9.21
C SER A 52 26.28 -17.81 9.81
N GLY A 53 27.04 -18.54 8.99
CA GLY A 53 27.83 -19.69 9.45
C GLY A 53 26.99 -20.81 10.10
N GLY A 54 25.76 -21.02 9.65
CA GLY A 54 24.84 -22.01 10.25
C GLY A 54 24.17 -21.57 11.55
N VAL A 55 24.33 -20.29 11.93
CA VAL A 55 23.72 -19.70 13.13
C VAL A 55 22.66 -18.67 12.72
N MET A 56 21.46 -18.81 13.26
CA MET A 56 20.32 -17.92 13.12
C MET A 56 20.33 -16.85 14.21
N TYR A 57 20.18 -15.60 13.78
CA TYR A 57 20.06 -14.40 14.60
C TYR A 57 18.68 -13.78 14.35
N PRO A 58 17.64 -14.15 15.11
CA PRO A 58 16.28 -13.68 14.90
C PRO A 58 16.11 -12.21 15.28
N VAL A 59 15.22 -11.51 14.58
CA VAL A 59 14.69 -10.22 15.03
C VAL A 59 13.54 -10.48 15.99
N GLY A 60 13.66 -10.01 17.23
CA GLY A 60 12.63 -10.21 18.25
C GLY A 60 12.31 -11.69 18.49
N ASN A 61 11.03 -12.04 18.51
CA ASN A 61 10.55 -13.42 18.71
C ASN A 61 10.34 -14.19 17.39
N SER A 62 10.89 -13.72 16.27
CA SER A 62 10.60 -14.27 14.94
C SER A 62 11.20 -15.65 14.70
N GLY A 63 10.34 -16.61 14.33
CA GLY A 63 10.70 -17.95 13.84
C GLY A 63 10.67 -18.05 12.31
N TYR A 64 10.52 -19.27 11.78
CA TYR A 64 10.23 -19.47 10.37
C TYR A 64 8.76 -19.15 10.06
N SER A 65 8.50 -18.62 8.87
CA SER A 65 7.15 -18.38 8.36
C SER A 65 6.99 -18.80 6.90
N ILE A 66 5.75 -19.00 6.47
CA ILE A 66 5.35 -19.32 5.09
C ILE A 66 4.07 -18.57 4.72
N GLY A 67 3.76 -18.52 3.42
CA GLY A 67 2.47 -18.01 2.94
C GLY A 67 2.43 -16.52 2.73
N THR A 68 1.36 -16.10 2.05
CA THR A 68 1.18 -14.71 1.67
C THR A 68 0.64 -13.86 2.82
N LEU A 69 -0.03 -14.45 3.79
CA LEU A 69 -0.46 -13.81 5.04
C LEU A 69 0.43 -14.18 6.24
N GLN A 70 1.64 -14.68 5.95
CA GLN A 70 2.69 -15.07 6.89
C GLN A 70 2.21 -15.87 8.11
N THR A 71 2.04 -17.18 7.91
CA THR A 71 1.86 -18.10 9.03
C THR A 71 3.18 -18.28 9.79
N ASP A 72 3.28 -17.75 11.01
CA ASP A 72 4.40 -17.95 11.93
C ASP A 72 4.37 -19.38 12.50
N LEU A 73 5.34 -20.20 12.10
CA LEU A 73 5.43 -21.61 12.51
C LEU A 73 5.77 -21.79 14.00
N GLY A 74 6.41 -20.80 14.62
CA GLY A 74 6.71 -20.80 16.05
C GLY A 74 5.49 -20.49 16.91
N GLN A 75 4.52 -19.74 16.38
CA GLN A 75 3.22 -19.53 17.02
C GLN A 75 2.20 -20.62 16.66
N HIS A 76 2.42 -21.30 15.54
CA HIS A 76 1.60 -22.40 15.01
C HIS A 76 2.41 -23.70 14.86
N PRO A 77 2.84 -24.35 15.95
CA PRO A 77 3.63 -25.58 15.89
C PRO A 77 2.91 -26.76 15.21
N GLU A 78 1.57 -26.74 15.18
CA GLU A 78 0.75 -27.66 14.40
C GLU A 78 1.01 -27.53 12.88
N VAL A 79 1.30 -26.31 12.41
CA VAL A 79 1.63 -26.06 11.00
C VAL A 79 3.03 -26.58 10.67
N ALA A 80 4.00 -26.47 11.58
CA ALA A 80 5.31 -27.08 11.39
C ALA A 80 5.21 -28.62 11.23
N THR A 81 4.31 -29.25 11.99
CA THR A 81 4.07 -30.70 11.90
C THR A 81 3.44 -31.09 10.57
N THR A 82 2.37 -30.40 10.18
CA THR A 82 1.69 -30.68 8.90
C THR A 82 2.56 -30.34 7.69
N LEU A 83 3.48 -29.39 7.80
CA LEU A 83 4.42 -29.02 6.73
C LEU A 83 5.40 -30.15 6.45
N VAL A 84 5.98 -30.72 7.51
CA VAL A 84 6.88 -31.87 7.37
C VAL A 84 6.12 -33.08 6.82
N ALA A 85 4.88 -33.32 7.25
CA ALA A 85 4.05 -34.40 6.71
C ALA A 85 3.78 -34.22 5.20
N ALA A 86 3.33 -33.04 4.77
CA ALA A 86 3.08 -32.74 3.36
C ALA A 86 4.36 -32.88 2.50
N TYR A 87 5.50 -32.43 3.04
CA TYR A 87 6.81 -32.64 2.43
C TYR A 87 7.17 -34.13 2.30
N GLN A 88 6.91 -34.96 3.32
CA GLN A 88 7.12 -36.40 3.24
C GLN A 88 6.22 -37.06 2.18
N ASP A 89 4.97 -36.63 2.08
CA ASP A 89 4.02 -37.16 1.09
C ASP A 89 4.45 -36.85 -0.35
N TRP A 90 4.94 -35.63 -0.58
CA TRP A 90 5.48 -35.20 -1.86
C TRP A 90 6.79 -35.93 -2.21
N THR A 91 7.74 -36.01 -1.28
CA THR A 91 9.02 -36.69 -1.53
C THR A 91 8.82 -38.17 -1.84
N ARG A 92 7.90 -38.88 -1.17
CA ARG A 92 7.60 -40.29 -1.50
C ARG A 92 7.18 -40.52 -2.95
N GLN A 93 6.64 -39.50 -3.62
CA GLN A 93 6.19 -39.58 -5.01
C GLN A 93 7.22 -39.05 -6.00
N ALA A 94 7.78 -37.86 -5.73
CA ALA A 94 8.64 -37.15 -6.67
C ALA A 94 10.14 -37.30 -6.39
N HIS A 95 10.53 -37.45 -5.12
CA HIS A 95 11.93 -37.49 -4.67
C HIS A 95 12.14 -38.48 -3.51
N PRO A 96 12.03 -39.80 -3.73
CA PRO A 96 12.11 -40.78 -2.64
C PRO A 96 13.46 -40.77 -1.90
N ASP A 97 14.51 -40.26 -2.55
CA ASP A 97 15.84 -40.04 -1.98
C ASP A 97 15.89 -38.88 -0.98
N TRP A 98 14.87 -38.02 -0.91
CA TRP A 98 14.77 -36.88 0.02
C TRP A 98 13.83 -37.14 1.21
N THR A 99 13.21 -38.32 1.28
CA THR A 99 12.39 -38.74 2.41
C THR A 99 13.22 -38.77 3.69
N LEU A 100 12.66 -38.21 4.78
CA LEU A 100 13.35 -38.05 6.05
C LEU A 100 13.12 -39.27 6.92
N THR A 101 14.15 -39.68 7.65
CA THR A 101 14.00 -40.65 8.76
C THR A 101 13.12 -40.07 9.87
N VAL A 102 12.60 -40.93 10.75
CA VAL A 102 11.76 -40.51 11.88
C VAL A 102 12.45 -39.45 12.75
N ASP A 103 13.75 -39.62 13.03
CA ASP A 103 14.52 -38.66 13.83
C ASP A 103 14.70 -37.33 13.08
N GLN A 104 14.97 -37.37 11.77
CA GLN A 104 15.05 -36.16 10.95
C GLN A 104 13.72 -35.43 10.86
N GLN A 105 12.58 -36.15 10.76
CA GLN A 105 11.26 -35.54 10.78
C GLN A 105 11.01 -34.82 12.11
N ALA A 106 11.24 -35.50 13.24
CA ALA A 106 11.07 -34.92 14.57
C ALA A 106 11.96 -33.69 14.78
N GLN A 107 13.23 -33.76 14.34
CA GLN A 107 14.16 -32.63 14.42
C GLN A 107 13.72 -31.47 13.52
N THR A 108 13.28 -31.75 12.30
CA THR A 108 12.82 -30.73 11.33
C THR A 108 11.57 -30.03 11.85
N THR A 109 10.57 -30.78 12.33
CA THR A 109 9.37 -30.22 12.94
C THR A 109 9.73 -29.37 14.16
N SER A 110 10.61 -29.88 15.03
CA SER A 110 11.09 -29.10 16.18
C SER A 110 11.82 -27.84 15.75
N ASP A 111 12.56 -27.84 14.64
CA ASP A 111 13.34 -26.69 14.20
C ASP A 111 12.51 -25.58 13.59
N LEU A 112 11.52 -25.98 12.79
CA LEU A 112 10.54 -25.11 12.17
C LEU A 112 9.63 -24.45 13.21
N GLY A 113 9.22 -25.19 14.23
CA GLY A 113 8.30 -24.73 15.28
C GLY A 113 8.93 -23.86 16.38
N ARG A 114 10.15 -23.34 16.20
CA ARG A 114 10.79 -22.49 17.21
C ARG A 114 10.47 -21.02 17.00
N SER A 115 10.17 -20.34 18.09
CA SER A 115 10.18 -18.88 18.12
C SER A 115 11.61 -18.33 18.18
N GLY A 116 11.78 -17.03 17.90
CA GLY A 116 13.06 -16.34 17.98
C GLY A 116 13.73 -16.44 19.37
N HIS A 117 12.94 -16.40 20.45
CA HIS A 117 13.45 -16.63 21.80
C HIS A 117 14.01 -18.04 21.98
N THR A 118 13.30 -19.06 21.48
CA THR A 118 13.78 -20.45 21.53
C THR A 118 15.02 -20.66 20.66
N ILE A 119 15.09 -20.06 19.47
CA ILE A 119 16.26 -20.08 18.60
C ILE A 119 17.47 -19.49 19.34
N THR A 120 17.30 -18.33 19.98
CA THR A 120 18.37 -17.67 20.75
C THR A 120 18.84 -18.51 21.93
N ALA A 121 17.90 -19.09 22.70
CA ALA A 121 18.22 -19.97 23.82
C ALA A 121 18.99 -21.23 23.39
N GLN A 122 18.76 -21.70 22.16
CA GLN A 122 19.45 -22.84 21.55
C GLN A 122 20.69 -22.41 20.73
N GLN A 123 21.33 -21.29 21.10
CA GLN A 123 22.55 -20.78 20.47
C GLN A 123 22.41 -20.54 18.96
N GLY A 124 21.21 -20.22 18.50
CA GLY A 124 20.92 -19.91 17.10
C GLY A 124 21.02 -21.11 16.16
N ARG A 125 20.94 -22.36 16.65
CA ARG A 125 21.04 -23.54 15.79
C ARG A 125 20.07 -23.46 14.60
N ALA A 126 20.58 -23.48 13.37
CA ALA A 126 19.76 -23.46 12.16
C ALA A 126 19.10 -24.81 11.85
N LEU A 127 18.07 -24.78 11.00
CA LEU A 127 17.58 -25.97 10.32
C LEU A 127 18.70 -26.56 9.44
N ASP A 128 18.73 -27.89 9.28
CA ASP A 128 19.68 -28.55 8.38
C ASP A 128 19.61 -27.93 6.97
N PRO A 129 20.74 -27.49 6.39
CA PRO A 129 20.73 -26.72 5.15
C PRO A 129 20.27 -27.53 3.93
N ILE A 130 20.49 -28.85 3.92
CA ILE A 130 20.02 -29.73 2.83
C ILE A 130 18.51 -29.90 2.96
N VAL A 131 18.01 -30.22 4.16
CA VAL A 131 16.57 -30.34 4.42
C VAL A 131 15.85 -29.03 4.11
N LYS A 132 16.42 -27.88 4.51
CA LYS A 132 15.87 -26.57 4.17
C LYS A 132 15.77 -26.37 2.66
N SER A 133 16.83 -26.69 1.92
CA SER A 133 16.84 -26.55 0.46
C SER A 133 15.78 -27.42 -0.21
N HIS A 134 15.55 -28.65 0.28
CA HIS A 134 14.50 -29.52 -0.24
C HIS A 134 13.10 -29.03 0.16
N LEU A 135 12.92 -28.49 1.36
CA LEU A 135 11.66 -27.85 1.77
C LEU A 135 11.33 -26.63 0.91
N ASP A 136 12.32 -25.79 0.57
CA ASP A 136 12.09 -24.65 -0.33
C ASP A 136 11.70 -25.12 -1.75
N GLN A 137 12.25 -26.25 -2.23
CA GLN A 137 11.84 -26.86 -3.51
C GLN A 137 10.42 -27.45 -3.45
N PHE A 138 10.07 -28.10 -2.33
CA PHE A 138 8.71 -28.55 -2.11
C PHE A 138 7.73 -27.38 -2.11
N LEU A 139 8.02 -26.30 -1.35
CA LEU A 139 7.16 -25.12 -1.26
C LEU A 139 6.98 -24.44 -2.62
N ALA A 140 7.98 -24.51 -3.50
CA ALA A 140 7.89 -24.01 -4.87
C ALA A 140 7.17 -24.96 -5.86
N SER A 141 6.88 -26.20 -5.46
CA SER A 141 6.14 -27.16 -6.29
C SER A 141 4.62 -26.96 -6.18
N ASP A 142 3.86 -27.47 -7.15
CA ASP A 142 2.40 -27.48 -7.16
C ASP A 142 1.78 -27.97 -5.84
N ALA A 143 2.34 -29.03 -5.24
CA ALA A 143 1.88 -29.57 -3.97
C ALA A 143 2.16 -28.60 -2.80
N GLY A 144 3.34 -27.97 -2.78
CA GLY A 144 3.70 -27.02 -1.74
C GLY A 144 2.95 -25.69 -1.85
N ILE A 145 2.75 -25.18 -3.08
CA ILE A 145 1.94 -23.99 -3.33
C ILE A 145 0.50 -24.24 -2.87
N THR A 146 -0.09 -25.39 -3.20
CA THR A 146 -1.42 -25.77 -2.71
C THR A 146 -1.46 -25.83 -1.18
N TYR A 147 -0.48 -26.47 -0.55
CA TYR A 147 -0.37 -26.56 0.91
C TYR A 147 -0.30 -25.16 1.57
N VAL A 148 0.49 -24.26 1.02
CA VAL A 148 0.61 -22.88 1.51
C VAL A 148 -0.71 -22.15 1.35
N HIS A 149 -1.31 -22.24 0.16
CA HIS A 149 -2.55 -21.55 -0.18
C HIS A 149 -3.71 -21.96 0.73
N GLU A 150 -3.88 -23.24 1.06
CA GLU A 150 -4.92 -23.70 2.02
C GLU A 150 -4.84 -23.00 3.38
N ARG A 151 -3.63 -22.62 3.82
CA ARG A 151 -3.43 -21.86 5.08
C ARG A 151 -3.74 -20.39 4.91
N ASP A 152 -3.34 -19.81 3.78
CA ASP A 152 -3.72 -18.43 3.45
C ASP A 152 -5.26 -18.30 3.40
N VAL A 153 -5.96 -19.26 2.81
CA VAL A 153 -7.44 -19.32 2.80
C VAL A 153 -8.00 -19.39 4.23
N ALA A 154 -7.50 -20.31 5.05
CA ALA A 154 -7.94 -20.41 6.45
C ALA A 154 -7.70 -19.13 7.26
N GLN A 155 -6.63 -18.38 6.93
CA GLN A 155 -6.34 -17.09 7.56
C GLN A 155 -7.29 -16.00 7.06
N VAL A 156 -7.63 -15.96 5.77
CA VAL A 156 -8.67 -15.06 5.24
C VAL A 156 -10.02 -15.33 5.91
N ASP A 157 -10.42 -16.60 6.04
CA ASP A 157 -11.66 -16.97 6.72
C ASP A 157 -11.68 -16.51 8.19
N ARG A 158 -10.54 -16.55 8.86
CA ARG A 158 -10.40 -16.00 10.21
C ARG A 158 -10.62 -14.49 10.24
N LEU A 159 -10.04 -13.74 9.31
CA LEU A 159 -10.21 -12.28 9.23
C LEU A 159 -11.65 -11.88 8.89
N MET A 160 -12.34 -12.71 8.10
CA MET A 160 -13.73 -12.51 7.66
C MET A 160 -14.78 -13.11 8.61
N ARG A 161 -14.38 -13.64 9.77
CA ARG A 161 -15.32 -14.28 10.70
C ARG A 161 -16.34 -13.28 11.26
N VAL A 162 -17.56 -13.77 11.52
CA VAL A 162 -18.60 -13.03 12.25
C VAL A 162 -18.09 -12.64 13.65
N GLY A 163 -18.34 -11.40 14.06
CA GLY A 163 -17.82 -10.78 15.27
C GLY A 163 -16.33 -10.42 15.20
N GLY A 164 -15.66 -10.67 14.07
CA GLY A 164 -14.28 -10.26 13.79
C GLY A 164 -14.13 -8.76 13.57
N ALA A 165 -12.92 -8.31 13.26
CA ALA A 165 -12.65 -6.89 13.12
C ALA A 165 -13.35 -6.26 11.91
N VAL A 166 -13.38 -6.96 10.77
CA VAL A 166 -14.08 -6.52 9.55
C VAL A 166 -15.58 -6.44 9.77
N ASP A 167 -16.17 -7.46 10.41
CA ASP A 167 -17.60 -7.49 10.72
C ASP A 167 -18.00 -6.28 11.59
N GLN A 168 -17.22 -5.98 12.63
CA GLN A 168 -17.45 -4.79 13.47
C GLN A 168 -17.22 -3.47 12.74
N LEU A 169 -16.29 -3.42 11.79
CA LEU A 169 -16.02 -2.22 10.99
C LEU A 169 -17.23 -1.87 10.11
N LYS A 170 -17.88 -2.87 9.50
CA LYS A 170 -19.05 -2.70 8.62
C LYS A 170 -20.24 -2.04 9.33
N ASP A 171 -20.33 -2.19 10.65
CA ASP A 171 -21.35 -1.56 11.48
C ASP A 171 -21.08 -0.08 11.81
N THR A 172 -19.87 0.43 11.54
CA THR A 172 -19.51 1.81 11.87
C THR A 172 -20.12 2.82 10.88
N SER A 173 -20.52 3.99 11.40
CA SER A 173 -21.07 5.08 10.58
C SER A 173 -20.10 5.55 9.50
N LEU A 174 -18.81 5.65 9.84
CA LEU A 174 -17.77 6.07 8.88
C LEU A 174 -17.71 5.11 7.69
N TYR A 175 -17.68 3.79 7.94
CA TYR A 175 -17.60 2.80 6.87
C TYR A 175 -18.83 2.85 5.96
N GLN A 176 -20.04 2.89 6.54
CA GLN A 176 -21.29 2.90 5.78
C GLN A 176 -21.52 4.16 4.94
N GLN A 177 -20.87 5.28 5.31
CA GLN A 177 -20.95 6.56 4.60
C GLN A 177 -19.77 6.78 3.64
N SER A 178 -18.76 5.91 3.68
CA SER A 178 -17.55 6.01 2.86
C SER A 178 -17.80 5.51 1.44
N THR A 179 -17.02 6.03 0.49
CA THR A 179 -16.93 5.48 -0.86
C THR A 179 -16.44 4.02 -0.81
N LEU A 180 -16.68 3.22 -1.86
CA LEU A 180 -16.15 1.85 -1.92
C LEU A 180 -14.61 1.81 -1.82
N ASP A 181 -13.93 2.81 -2.39
CA ASP A 181 -12.47 2.92 -2.30
C ASP A 181 -12.02 3.17 -0.86
N ASP A 182 -12.75 4.00 -0.11
CA ASP A 182 -12.47 4.28 1.29
C ASP A 182 -12.87 3.12 2.20
N GLN A 183 -13.95 2.41 1.90
CA GLN A 183 -14.29 1.14 2.56
C GLN A 183 -13.15 0.13 2.39
N ALA A 184 -12.56 0.03 1.20
CA ALA A 184 -11.44 -0.87 0.93
C ALA A 184 -10.21 -0.49 1.76
N ARG A 185 -9.89 0.82 1.89
CA ARG A 185 -8.79 1.31 2.73
C ARG A 185 -9.03 1.02 4.21
N LEU A 186 -10.24 1.29 4.71
CA LEU A 186 -10.63 1.00 6.10
C LEU A 186 -10.54 -0.50 6.41
N ALA A 187 -11.10 -1.34 5.55
CA ALA A 187 -11.06 -2.79 5.68
C ALA A 187 -9.62 -3.31 5.68
N THR A 188 -8.78 -2.83 4.75
CA THR A 188 -7.37 -3.21 4.66
C THR A 188 -6.61 -2.89 5.95
N MET A 189 -6.76 -1.67 6.47
CA MET A 189 -6.09 -1.27 7.72
C MET A 189 -6.50 -2.17 8.89
N ILE A 190 -7.79 -2.44 9.04
CA ILE A 190 -8.31 -3.29 10.12
C ILE A 190 -7.88 -4.74 9.97
N MET A 191 -7.98 -5.33 8.77
CA MET A 191 -7.50 -6.68 8.47
C MET A 191 -6.01 -6.82 8.77
N LYS A 192 -5.21 -5.83 8.37
CA LYS A 192 -3.75 -5.85 8.59
C LYS A 192 -3.40 -5.82 10.08
N LEU A 193 -4.05 -4.95 10.85
CA LEU A 193 -3.87 -4.88 12.30
C LEU A 193 -4.24 -6.21 12.97
N GLU A 194 -5.38 -6.79 12.59
CA GLU A 194 -5.82 -8.07 13.13
C GLU A 194 -4.87 -9.20 12.73
N ASN A 195 -4.39 -9.23 11.49
CA ASN A 195 -3.43 -10.23 11.02
C ASN A 195 -2.14 -10.20 11.84
N GLN A 196 -1.60 -9.01 12.10
CA GLN A 196 -0.30 -8.84 12.76
C GLN A 196 -0.35 -8.94 14.29
N ALA A 197 -1.47 -8.56 14.91
CA ALA A 197 -1.53 -8.39 16.37
C ALA A 197 -2.80 -8.95 17.02
N GLY A 198 -3.66 -9.64 16.27
CA GLY A 198 -4.95 -10.10 16.75
C GLY A 198 -5.77 -8.96 17.35
N GLN A 199 -6.29 -9.17 18.56
CA GLN A 199 -7.15 -8.20 19.25
C GLN A 199 -6.42 -7.07 19.97
N ALA A 200 -5.09 -6.97 19.84
CA ALA A 200 -4.32 -5.99 20.60
C ALA A 200 -4.65 -4.53 20.24
N TYR A 201 -4.91 -4.25 18.95
CA TYR A 201 -5.03 -2.87 18.46
C TYR A 201 -6.38 -2.53 17.85
N TYR A 202 -6.94 -3.37 16.97
CA TYR A 202 -8.16 -3.03 16.23
C TYR A 202 -9.36 -2.66 17.13
N PRO A 203 -9.60 -3.26 18.32
CA PRO A 203 -10.77 -2.90 19.14
C PRO A 203 -10.76 -1.43 19.59
N ARG A 204 -9.58 -0.81 19.73
CA ARG A 204 -9.47 0.62 20.03
C ARG A 204 -9.88 1.49 18.85
N ILE A 205 -9.53 1.09 17.63
CA ILE A 205 -9.96 1.77 16.40
C ILE A 205 -11.47 1.67 16.27
N ILE A 206 -12.05 0.47 16.39
CA ILE A 206 -13.51 0.27 16.33
C ILE A 206 -14.25 1.12 17.36
N ARG A 207 -13.73 1.22 18.59
CA ARG A 207 -14.32 2.10 19.61
C ARG A 207 -14.27 3.57 19.19
N GLY A 208 -13.13 4.04 18.67
CA GLY A 208 -12.97 5.42 18.21
C GLY A 208 -13.87 5.77 17.01
N LEU A 209 -14.10 4.81 16.12
CA LEU A 209 -15.06 4.95 15.03
C LEU A 209 -16.51 5.04 15.54
N ASN A 210 -16.85 4.25 16.55
CA ASN A 210 -18.20 4.22 17.13
C ASN A 210 -18.52 5.44 17.99
N ASP A 211 -17.55 5.97 18.73
CA ASP A 211 -17.73 7.17 19.56
C ASP A 211 -17.49 8.49 18.80
N GLY A 212 -17.06 8.40 17.53
CA GLY A 212 -16.82 9.54 16.65
C GLY A 212 -15.51 10.29 16.90
N SER A 213 -14.64 9.78 17.78
CA SER A 213 -13.28 10.33 17.94
C SER A 213 -12.35 10.05 16.74
N ILE A 214 -12.74 9.11 15.88
CA ILE A 214 -12.14 8.86 14.57
C ILE A 214 -13.25 8.96 13.52
N ASP A 215 -13.19 9.98 12.66
CA ASP A 215 -14.27 10.34 11.73
C ASP A 215 -13.84 10.35 10.26
N SER A 216 -12.64 9.87 9.96
CA SER A 216 -12.09 9.84 8.60
C SER A 216 -11.10 8.68 8.40
N VAL A 217 -10.92 8.27 7.15
CA VAL A 217 -9.91 7.25 6.77
C VAL A 217 -8.51 7.69 7.21
N GLY A 218 -8.17 8.96 6.99
CA GLY A 218 -6.90 9.53 7.46
C GLY A 218 -6.77 9.56 8.99
N GLY A 219 -7.88 9.74 9.71
CA GLY A 219 -7.94 9.62 11.16
C GLY A 219 -7.58 8.21 11.64
N VAL A 220 -8.11 7.16 10.99
CA VAL A 220 -7.75 5.77 11.31
C VAL A 220 -6.25 5.55 11.12
N GLN A 221 -5.69 5.99 9.99
CA GLN A 221 -4.26 5.87 9.72
C GLN A 221 -3.41 6.62 10.76
N THR A 222 -3.83 7.82 11.15
CA THR A 222 -3.15 8.62 12.19
C THR A 222 -3.11 7.87 13.52
N VAL A 223 -4.25 7.31 13.95
CA VAL A 223 -4.30 6.54 15.19
C VAL A 223 -3.44 5.28 15.10
N ILE A 224 -3.39 4.59 13.96
CA ILE A 224 -2.50 3.44 13.76
C ILE A 224 -1.04 3.85 13.97
N ASN A 225 -0.61 4.95 13.36
CA ASN A 225 0.76 5.46 13.48
C ASN A 225 1.08 5.85 14.94
N ASP A 226 0.10 6.38 15.68
CA ASP A 226 0.27 6.76 17.09
C ASP A 226 0.24 5.58 18.07
N LEU A 227 -0.42 4.47 17.72
CA LEU A 227 -0.64 3.32 18.62
C LEU A 227 0.58 2.41 18.79
N LEU A 228 1.58 2.51 17.91
CA LEU A 228 2.69 1.55 17.82
C LEU A 228 3.90 2.02 18.64
N PRO A 229 4.21 1.35 19.77
CA PRO A 229 5.20 1.84 20.71
C PRO A 229 6.59 1.28 20.38
N ASN A 230 7.26 1.78 19.34
CA ASN A 230 8.70 1.52 19.13
C ASN A 230 9.46 2.72 18.53
N ARG A 231 9.38 3.86 19.22
CA ARG A 231 10.42 4.90 19.20
C ARG A 231 11.60 4.56 20.13
N SER A 232 11.96 3.29 20.25
CA SER A 232 12.95 2.76 21.21
C SER A 232 14.31 2.48 20.55
N GLY A 233 14.85 3.46 19.83
CA GLY A 233 16.19 3.41 19.20
C GLY A 233 16.73 4.81 18.89
N ARG A 234 18.01 4.93 18.55
CA ARG A 234 18.69 6.24 18.27
C ARG A 234 18.17 7.00 17.05
N SER A 235 17.17 6.50 16.35
CA SER A 235 16.47 7.16 15.26
C SER A 235 14.99 7.19 15.60
N HIS A 236 14.43 8.37 15.87
CA HIS A 236 13.00 8.59 16.05
C HIS A 236 12.23 8.66 14.73
N ALA A 237 12.92 8.43 13.60
CA ALA A 237 12.45 8.68 12.24
C ALA A 237 12.14 7.40 11.44
N ASP A 238 12.40 6.20 11.99
CA ASP A 238 12.18 4.94 11.27
C ASP A 238 10.81 4.36 11.64
N PRO A 239 9.92 4.11 10.66
CA PRO A 239 8.58 3.55 10.92
C PRO A 239 8.65 2.11 11.46
N ASP A 240 7.69 1.73 12.31
CA ASP A 240 7.60 0.37 12.87
C ASP A 240 7.13 -0.65 11.80
N TYR A 241 7.34 -1.93 12.05
CA TYR A 241 6.92 -3.05 11.19
C TYR A 241 5.41 -3.05 10.91
N VAL A 242 4.59 -2.61 11.86
CA VAL A 242 3.13 -2.52 11.67
C VAL A 242 2.76 -1.31 10.81
N GLU A 243 3.41 -0.16 10.99
CA GLU A 243 3.17 1.05 10.17
C GLU A 243 3.58 0.80 8.71
N THR A 244 4.79 0.26 8.51
CA THR A 244 5.27 -0.14 7.18
C THR A 244 4.39 -1.22 6.55
N GLY A 245 3.94 -2.21 7.35
CA GLY A 245 3.03 -3.25 6.90
C GLY A 245 1.69 -2.70 6.41
N VAL A 246 1.08 -1.77 7.15
CA VAL A 246 -0.17 -1.10 6.77
C VAL A 246 0.02 -0.25 5.52
N ALA A 247 1.11 0.52 5.42
CA ALA A 247 1.41 1.30 4.22
C ALA A 247 1.51 0.41 2.97
N HIS A 248 2.25 -0.70 3.04
CA HIS A 248 2.36 -1.65 1.93
C HIS A 248 1.03 -2.35 1.59
N ALA A 249 0.16 -2.58 2.58
CA ALA A 249 -1.16 -3.12 2.33
C ALA A 249 -2.05 -2.10 1.61
N LEU A 250 -1.99 -0.82 2.00
CA LEU A 250 -2.70 0.28 1.33
C LEU A 250 -2.23 0.49 -0.12
N GLU A 251 -0.93 0.35 -0.40
CA GLU A 251 -0.43 0.32 -1.79
C GLU A 251 -1.11 -0.80 -2.59
N GLY A 252 -1.31 -1.98 -2.00
CA GLY A 252 -2.09 -3.07 -2.58
C GLY A 252 -3.57 -2.71 -2.76
N THR A 253 -4.17 -2.01 -1.80
CA THR A 253 -5.55 -1.51 -1.90
C THR A 253 -5.73 -0.57 -3.08
N GLU A 254 -4.73 0.26 -3.42
CA GLU A 254 -4.81 1.11 -4.60
C GLU A 254 -4.82 0.30 -5.90
N VAL A 255 -4.15 -0.86 -5.96
CA VAL A 255 -4.28 -1.80 -7.09
C VAL A 255 -5.69 -2.37 -7.16
N PHE A 256 -6.24 -2.80 -6.02
CA PHE A 256 -7.62 -3.30 -5.93
C PHE A 256 -8.62 -2.24 -6.43
N ASN A 257 -8.51 -1.01 -5.94
CA ASN A 257 -9.39 0.09 -6.33
C ASN A 257 -9.24 0.43 -7.82
N ALA A 258 -8.01 0.46 -8.34
CA ALA A 258 -7.77 0.67 -9.76
C ALA A 258 -8.44 -0.42 -10.62
N LEU A 259 -8.30 -1.70 -10.25
CA LEU A 259 -8.95 -2.82 -10.93
C LEU A 259 -10.48 -2.76 -10.84
N ARG A 260 -11.02 -2.49 -9.64
CA ARG A 260 -12.48 -2.37 -9.39
C ARG A 260 -13.11 -1.23 -10.21
N ASN A 261 -12.37 -0.15 -10.42
CA ASN A 261 -12.82 1.03 -11.16
C ASN A 261 -12.55 0.96 -12.66
N THR A 262 -12.02 -0.14 -13.19
CA THR A 262 -11.78 -0.29 -14.63
C THR A 262 -13.09 -0.22 -15.41
N SER A 263 -13.07 0.51 -16.54
CA SER A 263 -14.16 0.49 -17.51
C SER A 263 -14.30 -0.90 -18.14
N ALA A 264 -15.50 -1.23 -18.64
CA ALA A 264 -15.72 -2.49 -19.37
C ALA A 264 -14.89 -2.63 -20.66
N GLN A 265 -14.21 -1.57 -21.11
CA GLN A 265 -13.31 -1.58 -22.26
C GLN A 265 -11.85 -1.84 -21.87
N ASN A 266 -11.51 -1.77 -20.58
CA ASN A 266 -10.18 -2.10 -20.10
C ASN A 266 -9.93 -3.61 -20.26
N PRO A 267 -8.80 -4.04 -20.85
CA PRO A 267 -8.51 -5.46 -21.05
C PRO A 267 -8.33 -6.24 -19.73
N LEU A 268 -8.15 -5.56 -18.59
CA LEU A 268 -8.10 -6.17 -17.26
C LEU A 268 -9.46 -6.31 -16.57
N HIS A 269 -10.54 -5.71 -17.11
CA HIS A 269 -11.86 -5.72 -16.49
C HIS A 269 -12.40 -7.16 -16.36
N ARG A 270 -12.37 -7.94 -17.44
CA ARG A 270 -12.77 -9.35 -17.42
C ARG A 270 -11.85 -10.21 -16.54
N PRO A 271 -10.51 -10.18 -16.70
CA PRO A 271 -9.60 -10.90 -15.80
C PRO A 271 -9.88 -10.64 -14.31
N TRP A 272 -10.12 -9.37 -13.94
CA TRP A 272 -10.44 -9.01 -12.57
C TRP A 272 -11.80 -9.55 -12.12
N SER A 273 -12.84 -9.41 -12.95
CA SER A 273 -14.17 -9.96 -12.65
C SER A 273 -14.14 -11.48 -12.48
N ASN A 274 -13.34 -12.19 -13.29
CA ASN A 274 -13.17 -13.63 -13.18
C ASN A 274 -12.47 -14.01 -11.87
N VAL A 275 -11.39 -13.30 -11.51
CA VAL A 275 -10.71 -13.50 -10.22
C VAL A 275 -11.64 -13.20 -9.04
N LEU A 276 -12.47 -12.16 -9.12
CA LEU A 276 -13.43 -11.84 -8.06
C LEU A 276 -14.54 -12.89 -7.88
N SER A 277 -14.83 -13.72 -8.89
CA SER A 277 -15.81 -14.79 -8.75
C SER A 277 -15.34 -15.93 -7.82
N ASP A 278 -14.03 -16.07 -7.67
CA ASP A 278 -13.37 -16.93 -6.68
C ASP A 278 -12.00 -16.34 -6.31
N PRO A 279 -11.96 -15.33 -5.42
CA PRO A 279 -10.72 -14.61 -5.10
C PRO A 279 -9.70 -15.49 -4.38
N LEU A 280 -10.16 -16.64 -3.86
CA LEU A 280 -9.37 -17.63 -3.14
C LEU A 280 -9.16 -18.90 -3.98
N ALA A 281 -9.29 -18.81 -5.30
CA ALA A 281 -8.97 -19.92 -6.19
C ALA A 281 -7.53 -20.38 -6.01
N ASN A 282 -7.32 -21.71 -6.03
CA ASN A 282 -5.99 -22.30 -5.91
C ASN A 282 -5.11 -21.86 -7.10
N PRO A 283 -3.95 -21.23 -6.86
CA PRO A 283 -3.10 -20.67 -7.92
C PRO A 283 -2.47 -21.71 -8.86
N VAL A 284 -2.44 -22.99 -8.49
CA VAL A 284 -1.84 -24.08 -9.29
C VAL A 284 -2.84 -24.66 -10.30
N HIS A 285 -4.09 -24.82 -9.86
CA HIS A 285 -5.19 -25.35 -10.67
C HIS A 285 -6.41 -24.43 -10.60
N PRO A 286 -6.26 -23.16 -11.01
CA PRO A 286 -7.36 -22.20 -10.92
C PRO A 286 -8.52 -22.61 -11.85
N ASP A 287 -8.19 -23.29 -12.96
CA ASP A 287 -9.11 -23.73 -14.01
C ASP A 287 -10.14 -24.78 -13.53
N ALA A 288 -9.90 -25.44 -12.38
CA ALA A 288 -10.80 -26.47 -11.84
C ALA A 288 -12.15 -25.90 -11.37
N VAL A 289 -12.22 -24.61 -11.07
CA VAL A 289 -13.44 -23.92 -10.62
C VAL A 289 -14.09 -23.14 -11.77
N ALA A 290 -13.31 -22.55 -12.67
CA ALA A 290 -13.81 -21.57 -13.65
C ALA A 290 -14.17 -22.13 -15.05
N GLY A 291 -13.67 -23.30 -15.47
CA GLY A 291 -13.93 -23.83 -16.82
C GLY A 291 -13.47 -22.93 -18.00
N ASP A 292 -12.81 -21.82 -17.70
CA ASP A 292 -12.21 -20.87 -18.64
C ASP A 292 -10.73 -21.21 -18.81
N ALA A 293 -10.31 -21.53 -20.03
CA ALA A 293 -8.95 -21.92 -20.35
C ALA A 293 -7.92 -20.80 -20.10
N ASP A 294 -8.38 -19.55 -20.02
CA ASP A 294 -7.54 -18.38 -19.81
C ASP A 294 -7.40 -17.99 -18.34
N PHE A 295 -8.20 -18.56 -17.43
CA PHE A 295 -8.28 -18.14 -16.04
C PHE A 295 -6.93 -18.22 -15.31
N ARG A 296 -6.11 -19.25 -15.58
CA ARG A 296 -4.72 -19.30 -15.08
C ARG A 296 -3.89 -18.07 -15.46
N SER A 297 -4.01 -17.60 -16.69
CA SER A 297 -3.26 -16.43 -17.18
C SER A 297 -3.83 -15.13 -16.60
N GLU A 298 -5.14 -15.04 -16.47
CA GLU A 298 -5.83 -13.93 -15.82
C GLU A 298 -5.41 -13.80 -14.35
N TYR A 299 -5.51 -14.90 -13.58
CA TYR A 299 -5.12 -14.94 -12.17
C TYR A 299 -3.65 -14.59 -11.98
N ALA A 300 -2.75 -15.17 -12.79
CA ALA A 300 -1.32 -14.85 -12.73
C ALA A 300 -1.05 -13.36 -13.02
N THR A 301 -1.78 -12.77 -13.97
CA THR A 301 -1.70 -11.35 -14.30
C THR A 301 -2.15 -10.48 -13.13
N ILE A 302 -3.34 -10.74 -12.57
CA ILE A 302 -3.86 -9.99 -11.42
C ILE A 302 -2.91 -10.09 -10.23
N LYS A 303 -2.48 -11.31 -9.87
CA LYS A 303 -1.51 -11.51 -8.78
C LYS A 303 -0.22 -10.71 -9.02
N THR A 304 0.29 -10.68 -10.25
CA THR A 304 1.50 -9.92 -10.61
C THR A 304 1.30 -8.42 -10.44
N LEU A 305 0.13 -7.87 -10.74
CA LEU A 305 -0.16 -6.45 -10.51
C LEU A 305 -0.09 -6.09 -9.02
N PHE A 306 -0.59 -6.95 -8.12
CA PHE A 306 -0.42 -6.75 -6.67
C PHE A 306 1.04 -6.89 -6.22
N LEU A 307 1.85 -7.74 -6.85
CA LEU A 307 3.29 -7.76 -6.60
C LEU A 307 3.95 -6.44 -7.05
N GLN A 308 3.50 -5.86 -8.17
CA GLN A 308 3.96 -4.58 -8.73
C GLN A 308 3.16 -3.37 -8.23
N LYS A 309 2.64 -3.42 -7.00
CA LYS A 309 1.71 -2.42 -6.43
C LYS A 309 2.11 -0.95 -6.55
N GLY A 310 3.40 -0.64 -6.58
CA GLY A 310 3.89 0.74 -6.74
C GLY A 310 3.68 1.32 -8.15
N GLU A 311 3.61 0.48 -9.17
CA GLU A 311 3.48 0.89 -10.58
C GLU A 311 2.12 0.52 -11.18
N ALA A 312 1.49 -0.53 -10.66
CA ALA A 312 0.27 -1.11 -11.20
C ALA A 312 -0.91 -0.13 -11.34
N PRO A 313 -1.21 0.78 -10.39
CA PRO A 313 -2.34 1.71 -10.55
C PRO A 313 -2.20 2.61 -11.79
N ALA A 314 -1.00 3.16 -12.03
CA ALA A 314 -0.75 4.00 -13.20
C ALA A 314 -0.75 3.19 -14.51
N PHE A 315 -0.31 1.94 -14.47
CA PHE A 315 -0.42 1.00 -15.58
C PHE A 315 -1.89 0.67 -15.92
N ILE A 316 -2.73 0.43 -14.91
CA ILE A 316 -4.16 0.15 -15.10
C ILE A 316 -4.88 1.38 -15.67
N ASP A 317 -4.58 2.60 -15.19
CA ASP A 317 -5.12 3.85 -15.73
C ASP A 317 -4.71 4.06 -17.20
N ALA A 318 -3.47 3.74 -17.55
CA ALA A 318 -3.01 3.79 -18.94
C ALA A 318 -3.81 2.80 -19.82
N LEU A 319 -4.05 1.58 -19.34
CA LEU A 319 -4.89 0.60 -20.04
C LEU A 319 -6.35 1.02 -20.13
N ASP A 320 -6.89 1.73 -19.13
CA ASP A 320 -8.29 2.17 -19.18
C ASP A 320 -8.52 3.17 -20.32
N GLN A 321 -7.52 4.02 -20.57
CA GLN A 321 -7.50 4.98 -21.67
C GLN A 321 -7.05 4.35 -23.00
N GLY A 322 -6.53 3.12 -22.99
CA GLY A 322 -5.83 2.53 -24.13
C GLY A 322 -4.61 3.36 -24.55
N GLY A 323 -3.88 3.88 -23.57
CA GLY A 323 -2.67 4.67 -23.73
C GLY A 323 -1.41 3.81 -23.74
N THR A 324 -0.28 4.41 -23.38
CA THR A 324 1.01 3.70 -23.30
C THR A 324 1.62 3.79 -21.90
N PHE A 325 2.29 2.71 -21.48
CA PHE A 325 2.99 2.62 -20.19
C PHE A 325 4.29 1.82 -20.33
N GLY A 326 5.30 2.16 -19.54
CA GLY A 326 6.59 1.48 -19.52
C GLY A 326 7.63 2.06 -20.48
N HIS A 327 7.32 3.18 -21.15
CA HIS A 327 8.26 3.92 -22.02
C HIS A 327 9.33 4.66 -21.20
N VAL A 328 10.27 5.35 -21.87
CA VAL A 328 11.29 6.15 -21.19
C VAL A 328 10.68 7.46 -20.68
N ILE A 329 10.85 7.72 -19.39
CA ILE A 329 10.52 8.99 -18.77
C ILE A 329 11.79 9.79 -18.47
N VAL A 330 11.62 11.10 -18.37
CA VAL A 330 12.69 12.05 -18.06
C VAL A 330 12.42 12.61 -16.68
N ASP A 331 13.35 12.41 -15.74
CA ASP A 331 13.20 13.01 -14.40
C ASP A 331 13.34 14.54 -14.44
N ALA A 332 13.06 15.19 -13.31
CA ALA A 332 13.21 16.65 -13.17
C ALA A 332 14.65 17.15 -13.42
N ARG A 333 15.66 16.26 -13.43
CA ARG A 333 17.08 16.56 -13.69
C ARG A 333 17.46 16.32 -15.16
N GLY A 334 16.52 15.88 -16.00
CA GLY A 334 16.78 15.55 -17.40
C GLY A 334 17.31 14.13 -17.63
N HIS A 335 17.40 13.29 -16.60
CA HIS A 335 17.86 11.91 -16.75
C HIS A 335 16.75 11.01 -17.30
N ARG A 336 17.11 10.30 -18.36
CA ARG A 336 16.26 9.31 -19.01
C ARG A 336 16.33 7.99 -18.26
N HIS A 337 15.19 7.45 -17.88
CA HIS A 337 15.08 6.14 -17.24
C HIS A 337 13.75 5.48 -17.63
N PRO A 338 13.67 4.15 -17.61
CA PRO A 338 12.42 3.45 -17.92
C PRO A 338 11.37 3.75 -16.83
N GLN A 339 10.13 4.05 -17.23
CA GLN A 339 8.99 4.18 -16.32
C GLN A 339 8.72 2.88 -15.56
N SER A 340 8.91 1.76 -16.24
CA SER A 340 8.85 0.42 -15.67
C SER A 340 9.77 -0.53 -16.42
N THR A 341 10.24 -1.55 -15.73
CA THR A 341 10.93 -2.70 -16.35
C THR A 341 10.10 -3.98 -16.28
N ASN A 342 8.91 -3.92 -15.69
CA ASN A 342 8.07 -5.08 -15.38
C ASN A 342 6.69 -4.97 -16.04
N LEU A 343 6.19 -3.77 -16.26
CA LEU A 343 4.87 -3.49 -16.81
C LEU A 343 4.99 -2.68 -18.09
N TYR A 344 4.32 -3.11 -19.16
CA TYR A 344 4.32 -2.46 -20.46
C TYR A 344 2.92 -2.49 -21.05
N ALA A 345 2.43 -1.36 -21.57
CA ALA A 345 1.13 -1.27 -22.24
C ALA A 345 1.23 -0.42 -23.50
N ALA A 346 0.51 -0.81 -24.55
CA ALA A 346 0.25 0.01 -25.72
C ALA A 346 -1.16 -0.29 -26.26
N GLY A 347 -2.08 0.67 -26.13
CA GLY A 347 -3.48 0.41 -26.45
C GLY A 347 -4.08 -0.58 -25.45
N ASP A 348 -4.66 -1.66 -25.96
CA ASP A 348 -5.24 -2.75 -25.16
C ASP A 348 -4.25 -3.92 -24.96
N ASP A 349 -3.08 -3.87 -25.61
CA ASP A 349 -2.04 -4.90 -25.48
C ASP A 349 -1.12 -4.59 -24.30
N PHE A 350 -0.73 -5.63 -23.57
CA PHE A 350 0.16 -5.46 -22.42
C PHE A 350 1.07 -6.66 -22.13
N VAL A 351 2.11 -6.38 -21.35
CA VAL A 351 3.03 -7.35 -20.75
C VAL A 351 3.17 -7.03 -19.26
N VAL A 352 2.97 -8.04 -18.41
CA VAL A 352 3.25 -7.96 -16.97
C VAL A 352 4.28 -9.00 -16.57
N LEU A 353 5.23 -8.61 -15.73
CA LEU A 353 6.29 -9.48 -15.21
C LEU A 353 6.41 -9.31 -13.70
N ASP A 354 6.69 -10.40 -13.00
CA ASP A 354 7.11 -10.35 -11.61
C ASP A 354 8.58 -9.87 -11.49
N GLY A 355 9.02 -9.64 -10.24
CA GLY A 355 10.39 -9.21 -9.95
C GLY A 355 11.47 -10.30 -10.16
N ARG A 356 11.10 -11.52 -10.57
CA ARG A 356 12.00 -12.59 -11.03
C ARG A 356 12.08 -12.62 -12.56
N GLY A 357 11.16 -11.97 -13.24
CA GLY A 357 11.09 -11.88 -14.69
C GLY A 357 10.15 -12.90 -15.34
N HIS A 358 9.31 -13.60 -14.60
CA HIS A 358 8.26 -14.45 -15.17
C HIS A 358 6.95 -13.66 -15.30
N GLY A 359 6.15 -13.91 -16.33
CA GLY A 359 4.84 -13.29 -16.41
C GLY A 359 4.05 -13.61 -17.67
N LYS A 360 3.14 -12.70 -18.01
CA LYS A 360 2.12 -12.90 -19.04
C LYS A 360 2.09 -11.72 -20.00
N ALA A 361 1.85 -12.02 -21.27
CA ALA A 361 1.53 -11.04 -22.29
C ALA A 361 0.10 -11.28 -22.80
N TRP A 362 -0.67 -10.21 -22.93
CA TRP A 362 -1.93 -10.18 -23.67
C TRP A 362 -1.70 -9.31 -24.90
N VAL A 363 -1.58 -9.96 -26.07
CA VAL A 363 -1.27 -9.27 -27.33
C VAL A 363 -2.08 -9.93 -28.46
N ASP A 364 -2.78 -9.11 -29.24
CA ASP A 364 -3.69 -9.56 -30.31
C ASP A 364 -4.76 -10.54 -29.79
N ASP A 365 -5.39 -10.20 -28.65
CA ASP A 365 -6.42 -11.00 -27.96
C ASP A 365 -5.95 -12.42 -27.59
N ARG A 366 -4.66 -12.59 -27.27
CA ARG A 366 -4.08 -13.88 -26.92
C ARG A 366 -3.13 -13.77 -25.74
N TRP A 367 -3.33 -14.66 -24.78
CA TRP A 367 -2.38 -14.90 -23.69
C TRP A 367 -1.13 -15.63 -24.19
N ARG A 368 0.03 -15.21 -23.67
CA ARG A 368 1.32 -15.90 -23.86
C ARG A 368 2.13 -15.83 -22.57
N ASP A 369 2.84 -16.91 -22.26
CA ASP A 369 3.89 -16.89 -21.26
C ASP A 369 5.09 -16.11 -21.79
N VAL A 370 5.67 -15.28 -20.93
CA VAL A 370 6.88 -14.51 -21.26
C VAL A 370 7.87 -14.55 -20.10
N GLU A 371 9.14 -14.61 -20.45
CA GLU A 371 10.23 -14.45 -19.51
C GLU A 371 11.08 -13.23 -19.87
N ARG A 372 11.64 -12.55 -18.86
CA ARG A 372 12.56 -11.42 -19.02
C ARG A 372 13.73 -11.76 -19.94
N SER A 373 14.21 -13.01 -19.86
CA SER A 373 15.30 -13.55 -20.68
C SER A 373 14.97 -13.56 -22.18
N GLN A 374 13.68 -13.64 -22.53
CA GLN A 374 13.16 -13.66 -23.90
C GLN A 374 12.83 -12.25 -24.39
N LEU A 375 12.70 -11.27 -23.50
CA LEU A 375 12.32 -9.91 -23.86
C LEU A 375 13.56 -9.04 -24.11
N SER A 376 13.51 -8.27 -25.20
CA SER A 376 14.47 -7.21 -25.47
C SER A 376 13.74 -5.87 -25.53
N ARG A 377 14.30 -4.88 -24.86
CA ARG A 377 13.83 -3.48 -24.85
C ARG A 377 14.78 -2.63 -25.69
N LEU A 378 14.22 -1.83 -26.59
CA LEU A 378 14.96 -0.82 -27.36
C LEU A 378 14.33 0.55 -27.12
N ASP A 379 15.07 1.42 -26.44
CA ASP A 379 14.65 2.80 -26.18
C ASP A 379 15.18 3.74 -27.28
N HIS A 380 14.27 4.43 -27.96
CA HIS A 380 14.59 5.33 -29.05
C HIS A 380 14.86 6.75 -28.56
N LEU A 381 15.52 7.57 -29.38
CA LEU A 381 15.81 8.97 -29.04
C LEU A 381 14.57 9.88 -29.05
N ASP A 382 13.55 9.49 -29.81
CA ASP A 382 12.25 10.18 -29.86
C ASP A 382 11.36 9.93 -28.63
N GLY A 383 11.81 9.08 -27.70
CA GLY A 383 11.08 8.72 -26.49
C GLY A 383 10.24 7.46 -26.63
N THR A 384 10.08 6.92 -27.84
CA THR A 384 9.39 5.64 -28.04
C THR A 384 10.21 4.46 -27.53
N THR A 385 9.55 3.35 -27.25
CA THR A 385 10.18 2.11 -26.79
C THR A 385 9.60 0.92 -27.53
N ASP A 386 10.46 0.07 -28.11
CA ASP A 386 10.02 -1.23 -28.63
C ASP A 386 10.32 -2.33 -27.60
N VAL A 387 9.31 -3.14 -27.30
CA VAL A 387 9.45 -4.39 -26.54
C VAL A 387 9.29 -5.53 -27.53
N SER A 388 10.32 -6.37 -27.66
CA SER A 388 10.32 -7.51 -28.58
C SER A 388 10.53 -8.82 -27.84
N LEU A 389 9.90 -9.88 -28.34
CA LEU A 389 10.03 -11.24 -27.85
C LEU A 389 10.95 -12.03 -28.76
N ARG A 390 11.86 -12.79 -28.14
CA ARG A 390 12.73 -13.74 -28.81
C ARG A 390 12.31 -15.17 -28.48
N VAL A 391 11.81 -15.90 -29.48
CA VAL A 391 11.45 -17.33 -29.38
C VAL A 391 12.20 -18.09 -30.47
N ASP A 392 12.86 -19.19 -30.12
CA ASP A 392 13.58 -20.06 -31.07
C ASP A 392 14.55 -19.32 -32.01
N GLY A 393 15.17 -18.25 -31.51
CA GLY A 393 16.11 -17.42 -32.27
C GLY A 393 15.45 -16.41 -33.23
N GLN A 394 14.12 -16.39 -33.34
CA GLN A 394 13.37 -15.36 -34.05
C GLN A 394 12.97 -14.23 -33.09
N THR A 395 13.15 -12.98 -33.52
CA THR A 395 12.71 -11.80 -32.77
C THR A 395 11.50 -11.19 -33.45
N SER A 396 10.41 -11.01 -32.70
CA SER A 396 9.21 -10.30 -33.14
C SER A 396 8.90 -9.17 -32.17
N ARG A 397 8.56 -7.98 -32.67
CA ARG A 397 8.08 -6.89 -31.83
C ARG A 397 6.74 -7.27 -31.21
N LEU A 398 6.64 -7.19 -29.88
CA LEU A 398 5.39 -7.35 -29.14
C LEU A 398 4.65 -6.02 -29.02
N LEU A 399 5.33 -5.00 -28.49
CA LEU A 399 4.71 -3.70 -28.22
C LEU A 399 5.58 -2.58 -28.79
N HIS A 400 4.92 -1.51 -29.25
CA HIS A 400 5.53 -0.22 -29.55
C HIS A 400 4.91 0.84 -28.64
N LEU A 401 5.69 1.32 -27.68
CA LEU A 401 5.25 2.26 -26.67
C LEU A 401 5.58 3.68 -27.17
N ASP A 402 4.58 4.38 -27.67
CA ASP A 402 4.69 5.77 -28.08
C ASP A 402 4.01 6.68 -27.04
N PRO A 403 4.78 7.47 -26.24
CA PRO A 403 4.20 8.38 -25.25
C PRO A 403 3.41 9.55 -25.87
N THR A 404 3.54 9.77 -27.18
CA THR A 404 2.84 10.83 -27.93
C THR A 404 1.62 10.33 -28.68
N ALA A 405 1.40 9.01 -28.72
CA ALA A 405 0.22 8.44 -29.33
C ALA A 405 -1.05 8.89 -28.59
N GLN A 406 -2.10 9.20 -29.36
CA GLN A 406 -3.40 9.51 -28.76
C GLN A 406 -3.95 8.23 -28.12
N PRO A 407 -4.42 8.29 -26.85
CA PRO A 407 -5.08 7.15 -26.23
C PRO A 407 -6.30 6.69 -27.03
N LEU A 408 -6.58 5.39 -27.03
CA LEU A 408 -7.73 4.82 -27.75
C LEU A 408 -9.08 5.34 -27.23
N ARG A 409 -9.12 5.72 -25.95
CA ARG A 409 -10.32 6.16 -25.24
C ARG A 409 -10.03 7.47 -24.52
N PRO A 410 -10.97 8.43 -24.53
CA PRO A 410 -10.83 9.63 -23.72
C PRO A 410 -10.77 9.19 -22.26
N ARG A 411 -9.95 9.89 -21.45
CA ARG A 411 -10.00 9.71 -20.00
C ARG A 411 -11.44 9.92 -19.58
N GLN A 412 -12.08 8.87 -19.07
CA GLN A 412 -13.34 9.06 -18.40
C GLN A 412 -13.02 10.05 -17.30
N ALA A 413 -13.61 11.25 -17.38
CA ALA A 413 -13.78 12.02 -16.17
C ALA A 413 -14.52 11.03 -15.28
N VAL A 414 -13.85 10.54 -14.23
CA VAL A 414 -14.56 9.88 -13.14
C VAL A 414 -15.75 10.79 -12.94
N GLU A 415 -16.94 10.27 -13.22
CA GLU A 415 -18.16 10.99 -12.95
C GLU A 415 -18.07 11.14 -11.45
N ALA A 416 -17.52 12.27 -11.00
CA ALA A 416 -17.64 12.71 -9.64
C ALA A 416 -19.15 12.66 -9.48
N ALA A 417 -19.61 11.63 -8.75
CA ALA A 417 -21.02 11.40 -8.50
C ALA A 417 -21.63 12.78 -8.33
N PRO A 418 -22.71 13.11 -9.08
CA PRO A 418 -23.24 14.46 -9.13
C PRO A 418 -23.24 14.94 -7.71
N SER A 419 -22.43 15.98 -7.45
CA SER A 419 -22.23 16.46 -6.09
C SER A 419 -23.60 16.99 -5.68
N GLU A 420 -24.42 16.12 -5.10
CA GLU A 420 -25.67 16.52 -4.50
C GLU A 420 -25.27 17.61 -3.51
N PRO A 421 -25.88 18.79 -3.56
CA PRO A 421 -25.46 19.94 -2.79
C PRO A 421 -25.70 19.65 -1.30
N THR A 422 -24.72 19.02 -0.66
CA THR A 422 -24.75 18.71 0.77
C THR A 422 -24.02 19.83 1.49
N GLY A 423 -24.78 20.81 1.97
CA GLY A 423 -24.30 21.80 2.94
C GLY A 423 -23.35 22.87 2.39
N PRO A 424 -23.05 23.91 3.18
CA PRO A 424 -22.21 25.02 2.73
C PRO A 424 -20.84 24.49 2.32
N ALA A 425 -20.48 24.71 1.05
CA ALA A 425 -19.20 24.32 0.46
C ALA A 425 -18.05 24.53 1.44
N ALA A 426 -17.31 23.46 1.75
CA ALA A 426 -16.12 23.53 2.57
C ALA A 426 -15.21 24.65 2.02
N LEU A 427 -14.81 25.57 2.91
CA LEU A 427 -13.85 26.63 2.60
C LEU A 427 -12.51 25.95 2.26
N THR A 428 -12.15 25.87 0.99
CA THR A 428 -10.84 25.37 0.55
C THR A 428 -9.82 26.50 0.47
N PRO A 429 -8.51 26.22 0.58
CA PRO A 429 -7.45 27.23 0.46
C PRO A 429 -7.42 28.02 -0.87
N ASP A 430 -8.13 27.58 -1.91
CA ASP A 430 -8.29 28.32 -3.16
C ASP A 430 -9.13 29.58 -3.04
N ARG A 431 -9.98 29.65 -2.02
CA ARG A 431 -10.89 30.76 -1.86
C ARG A 431 -10.20 31.92 -1.13
N PRO A 432 -10.29 33.17 -1.63
CA PRO A 432 -9.71 34.33 -0.97
C PRO A 432 -10.10 34.51 0.50
N GLU A 433 -11.29 34.04 0.87
CA GLU A 433 -11.83 34.04 2.23
C GLU A 433 -11.23 32.96 3.17
N HIS A 434 -10.41 32.02 2.66
CA HIS A 434 -9.75 31.01 3.49
C HIS A 434 -8.50 31.59 4.20
N PRO A 435 -8.29 31.31 5.50
CA PRO A 435 -7.18 31.88 6.27
C PRO A 435 -5.80 31.57 5.68
N ASP A 436 -5.64 30.42 5.02
CA ASP A 436 -4.36 29.99 4.42
C ASP A 436 -4.18 30.38 2.95
N HIS A 437 -5.18 31.04 2.33
CA HIS A 437 -5.11 31.42 0.91
C HIS A 437 -3.90 32.28 0.59
N ALA A 438 -3.59 33.26 1.47
CA ALA A 438 -2.47 34.15 1.27
C ALA A 438 -1.11 33.43 1.31
N LEU A 439 -0.97 32.42 2.18
CA LEU A 439 0.26 31.61 2.26
C LEU A 439 0.39 30.70 1.03
N LEU A 440 -0.72 30.10 0.59
CA LEU A 440 -0.76 29.29 -0.63
C LEU A 440 -0.31 30.10 -1.85
N GLU A 441 -0.82 31.31 -2.04
CA GLU A 441 -0.42 32.16 -3.16
C GLU A 441 1.07 32.57 -3.11
N GLN A 442 1.63 32.78 -1.93
CA GLN A 442 3.07 33.04 -1.78
C GLN A 442 3.91 31.81 -2.16
N ILE A 443 3.47 30.62 -1.75
CA ILE A 443 4.11 29.35 -2.13
C ILE A 443 4.02 29.12 -3.63
N ARG A 444 2.83 29.23 -4.23
CA ARG A 444 2.61 29.11 -5.67
C ARG A 444 3.51 30.08 -6.46
N SER A 445 3.61 31.32 -6.00
CA SER A 445 4.51 32.33 -6.57
C SER A 445 5.99 31.91 -6.50
N GLY A 446 6.40 31.31 -5.38
CA GLY A 446 7.74 30.75 -5.20
C GLY A 446 8.04 29.57 -6.13
N VAL A 447 7.13 28.60 -6.19
CA VAL A 447 7.25 27.43 -7.06
C VAL A 447 7.31 27.85 -8.53
N ARG A 448 6.47 28.81 -8.96
CA ARG A 448 6.53 29.40 -10.33
C ARG A 448 7.91 29.94 -10.68
N ARG A 449 8.62 30.57 -9.72
CA ARG A 449 9.98 31.09 -9.95
C ARG A 449 11.00 29.97 -10.06
N GLU A 450 10.87 28.93 -9.23
CA GLU A 450 11.75 27.76 -9.29
C GLU A 450 11.54 26.96 -10.59
N ASP A 451 10.29 26.77 -11.02
CA ASP A 451 9.94 26.15 -12.31
C ASP A 451 10.56 26.93 -13.48
N ALA A 452 10.39 28.26 -13.49
CA ALA A 452 10.95 29.11 -14.53
C ALA A 452 12.48 29.06 -14.57
N ARG A 453 13.15 28.88 -13.42
CA ARG A 453 14.62 28.77 -13.32
C ARG A 453 15.16 27.53 -14.03
N VAL A 454 14.37 26.45 -14.10
CA VAL A 454 14.72 25.20 -14.77
C VAL A 454 14.02 25.04 -16.13
N GLY A 455 13.40 26.11 -16.65
CA GLY A 455 12.76 26.12 -17.97
C GLY A 455 11.38 25.43 -18.03
N ARG A 456 10.73 25.22 -16.88
CA ARG A 456 9.38 24.66 -16.77
C ARG A 456 8.32 25.74 -16.61
N THR A 457 7.11 25.44 -17.05
CA THR A 457 5.89 26.20 -16.73
C THR A 457 5.16 25.56 -15.56
N TYR A 458 4.51 26.36 -14.74
CA TYR A 458 3.72 25.86 -13.62
C TYR A 458 2.54 24.99 -14.10
N ASP A 459 2.52 23.73 -13.66
CA ASP A 459 1.58 22.70 -14.09
C ASP A 459 0.85 22.06 -12.89
N GLU A 460 0.06 21.01 -13.13
CA GLU A 460 -0.67 20.30 -12.06
C GLU A 460 0.26 19.66 -11.02
N SER A 461 1.47 19.27 -11.40
CA SER A 461 2.48 18.73 -10.47
C SER A 461 3.08 19.84 -9.62
N SER A 462 3.29 21.03 -10.18
CA SER A 462 3.66 22.24 -9.44
C SER A 462 2.57 22.64 -8.44
N GLU A 463 1.30 22.42 -8.77
CA GLU A 463 0.18 22.63 -7.85
C GLU A 463 0.18 21.61 -6.71
N ARG A 464 0.35 20.31 -6.99
CA ARG A 464 0.48 19.27 -5.96
C ARG A 464 1.67 19.54 -5.02
N LEU A 465 2.79 19.99 -5.56
CA LEU A 465 3.96 20.43 -4.80
C LEU A 465 3.63 21.64 -3.91
N SER A 466 2.97 22.66 -4.45
CA SER A 466 2.57 23.87 -3.69
C SER A 466 1.63 23.53 -2.52
N ARG A 467 0.73 22.57 -2.72
CA ARG A 467 -0.21 22.10 -1.69
C ARG A 467 0.47 21.29 -0.60
N SER A 468 1.42 20.45 -0.98
CA SER A 468 2.24 19.70 -0.02
C SER A 468 3.10 20.65 0.84
N LEU A 469 3.68 21.69 0.23
CA LEU A 469 4.41 22.74 0.93
C LEU A 469 3.50 23.54 1.88
N LEU A 470 2.27 23.86 1.46
CA LEU A 470 1.29 24.52 2.34
C LEU A 470 0.97 23.66 3.56
N ALA A 471 0.71 22.36 3.36
CA ALA A 471 0.48 21.42 4.44
C ALA A 471 1.68 21.34 5.41
N ALA A 472 2.90 21.30 4.88
CA ALA A 472 4.13 21.30 5.69
C ALA A 472 4.29 22.60 6.51
N CYS A 473 3.97 23.76 5.93
CA CYS A 473 4.00 25.04 6.64
C CYS A 473 3.04 25.08 7.84
N LYS A 474 1.89 24.39 7.72
CA LYS A 474 0.86 24.33 8.75
C LYS A 474 1.17 23.32 9.85
N GLY A 475 1.65 22.13 9.47
CA GLY A 475 1.93 21.05 10.42
C GLY A 475 3.18 21.27 11.28
N GLY A 476 4.08 22.17 10.86
CA GLY A 476 5.49 22.01 11.23
C GLY A 476 6.01 20.75 10.53
N ALA A 477 7.23 20.77 10.00
CA ALA A 477 7.79 19.56 9.40
C ALA A 477 7.66 18.41 10.42
N GLY A 478 7.14 17.26 9.98
CA GLY A 478 7.06 16.06 10.80
C GLY A 478 8.45 15.66 11.24
N ASP A 479 8.86 16.14 12.41
CA ASP A 479 9.99 15.74 13.23
C ASP A 479 9.96 16.64 14.48
N VAL A 480 9.47 16.10 15.59
CA VAL A 480 9.40 16.84 16.86
C VAL A 480 10.80 16.92 17.45
N ALA A 481 11.57 17.94 17.05
CA ALA A 481 12.79 18.36 17.74
C ALA A 481 13.13 19.83 17.49
N ASP A 482 12.14 20.73 17.54
CA ASP A 482 12.29 22.03 18.19
C ASP A 482 10.89 22.67 18.28
N GLY A 483 10.67 23.60 19.20
CA GLY A 483 9.44 24.38 19.30
C GLY A 483 9.28 25.37 18.13
N MET A 484 9.41 24.91 16.89
CA MET A 484 9.32 25.73 15.69
C MET A 484 7.86 26.11 15.42
N SER A 485 7.61 27.41 15.45
CA SER A 485 6.33 28.00 15.10
C SER A 485 5.94 27.66 13.66
N ALA A 486 4.65 27.41 13.42
CA ALA A 486 4.12 27.24 12.06
C ALA A 486 4.54 28.40 11.14
N ILE A 487 4.91 28.09 9.90
CA ILE A 487 5.25 29.12 8.92
C ILE A 487 3.98 29.87 8.53
N GLN A 488 3.99 31.18 8.76
CA GLN A 488 2.89 32.09 8.47
C GLN A 488 3.12 32.87 7.17
N ARG A 489 4.37 32.95 6.69
CA ARG A 489 4.75 33.66 5.46
C ARG A 489 5.85 32.92 4.70
N ALA A 490 5.70 32.78 3.39
CA ALA A 490 6.70 32.17 2.51
C ALA A 490 7.59 33.26 1.88
N ASP A 491 8.69 33.61 2.56
CA ASP A 491 9.63 34.67 2.10
C ASP A 491 10.52 34.20 0.98
N HIS A 492 10.94 32.94 1.10
CA HIS A 492 11.70 32.26 0.08
C HIS A 492 11.12 30.86 -0.11
N VAL A 493 10.97 30.45 -1.36
CA VAL A 493 10.78 29.05 -1.75
C VAL A 493 12.02 28.69 -2.55
N VAL A 494 12.73 27.64 -2.13
CA VAL A 494 14.05 27.31 -2.68
C VAL A 494 14.13 25.82 -2.94
N SER A 495 14.59 25.43 -4.13
CA SER A 495 14.87 24.03 -4.46
C SER A 495 16.26 23.60 -3.96
N GLY A 496 16.30 22.50 -3.22
CA GLY A 496 17.50 21.70 -2.94
C GLY A 496 17.60 20.49 -3.89
N THR A 497 18.47 19.53 -3.55
CA THR A 497 18.73 18.33 -4.39
C THR A 497 17.50 17.43 -4.51
N ASP A 498 16.91 17.02 -3.38
CA ASP A 498 15.73 16.14 -3.34
C ASP A 498 14.52 16.82 -2.66
N ASN A 499 14.73 17.98 -2.05
CA ASN A 499 13.76 18.66 -1.20
C ASN A 499 13.50 20.09 -1.68
N MET A 500 12.26 20.57 -1.51
CA MET A 500 11.90 21.97 -1.67
C MET A 500 11.60 22.57 -0.31
N PHE A 501 12.11 23.78 -0.06
CA PHE A 501 12.03 24.46 1.23
C PHE A 501 11.12 25.68 1.13
N VAL A 502 10.29 25.90 2.15
CA VAL A 502 9.68 27.20 2.43
C VAL A 502 10.41 27.81 3.62
N VAL A 503 10.87 29.05 3.49
CA VAL A 503 11.59 29.78 4.53
C VAL A 503 10.86 31.07 4.87
N GLN A 504 10.70 31.33 6.17
CA GLN A 504 10.25 32.60 6.73
C GLN A 504 11.42 33.30 7.41
N GLY A 505 11.71 34.54 7.01
CA GLY A 505 12.91 35.27 7.41
C GLY A 505 13.99 35.29 6.32
N LYS A 506 15.09 36.01 6.58
CA LYS A 506 16.19 36.14 5.61
C LYS A 506 17.02 34.85 5.59
N LEU A 507 17.40 34.36 4.41
CA LEU A 507 18.20 33.12 4.26
C LEU A 507 19.53 33.11 5.04
N GLY A 508 20.14 34.28 5.28
CA GLY A 508 21.37 34.41 6.05
C GLY A 508 21.18 34.66 7.55
N ASP A 509 19.93 34.73 8.03
CA ASP A 509 19.61 34.91 9.45
C ASP A 509 19.44 33.53 10.11
N PRO A 510 20.23 33.16 11.13
CA PRO A 510 20.12 31.86 11.79
C PRO A 510 18.77 31.65 12.51
N ALA A 511 17.97 32.71 12.73
CA ALA A 511 16.65 32.61 13.33
C ALA A 511 15.51 32.40 12.30
N HIS A 512 15.82 32.11 11.03
CA HIS A 512 14.78 31.82 10.03
C HIS A 512 14.03 30.51 10.37
N LEU A 513 12.72 30.51 10.14
CA LEU A 513 11.93 29.28 10.20
C LEU A 513 11.94 28.63 8.82
N ARG A 514 12.03 27.31 8.76
CA ARG A 514 11.94 26.57 7.51
C ARG A 514 11.17 25.28 7.66
N VAL A 515 10.47 24.90 6.60
CA VAL A 515 9.93 23.56 6.41
C VAL A 515 10.40 23.04 5.06
N HIS A 516 10.31 21.73 4.86
CA HIS A 516 10.65 21.12 3.58
C HIS A 516 9.72 19.97 3.25
N VAL A 517 9.66 19.63 1.98
CA VAL A 517 9.04 18.41 1.46
C VAL A 517 9.97 17.77 0.45
N ASN A 518 9.89 16.45 0.31
CA ASN A 518 10.51 15.77 -0.81
C ASN A 518 9.79 16.14 -2.11
N ILE A 519 10.54 16.51 -3.15
CA ILE A 519 9.98 17.05 -4.40
C ILE A 519 9.15 15.98 -5.14
N VAL A 520 9.67 14.75 -5.25
CA VAL A 520 9.02 13.68 -6.01
C VAL A 520 7.74 13.22 -5.33
N GLU A 521 7.80 13.01 -4.01
CA GLU A 521 6.64 12.65 -3.21
C GLU A 521 5.55 13.74 -3.27
N ALA A 522 5.94 15.00 -3.08
CA ALA A 522 5.02 16.13 -3.09
C ALA A 522 4.37 16.36 -4.48
N MET A 523 5.10 16.11 -5.57
CA MET A 523 4.55 16.16 -6.92
C MET A 523 3.57 15.02 -7.21
N ASN A 524 3.62 13.92 -6.47
CA ASN A 524 2.71 12.77 -6.62
C ASN A 524 1.59 12.75 -5.56
N THR A 525 1.65 13.61 -4.56
CA THR A 525 0.62 13.72 -3.51
C THR A 525 -0.63 14.42 -4.07
N PRO A 526 -1.81 13.78 -4.10
CA PRO A 526 -3.05 14.43 -4.55
C PRO A 526 -3.38 15.70 -3.77
N VAL A 527 -3.93 16.71 -4.45
CA VAL A 527 -4.31 18.01 -3.84
C VAL A 527 -5.25 17.80 -2.66
N ALA A 528 -6.26 16.93 -2.82
CA ALA A 528 -7.23 16.63 -1.77
C ALA A 528 -6.58 16.11 -0.49
N GLN A 529 -5.52 15.30 -0.60
CA GLN A 529 -4.79 14.78 0.56
C GLN A 529 -4.02 15.89 1.30
N SER A 530 -3.40 16.80 0.56
CA SER A 530 -2.70 17.96 1.16
C SER A 530 -3.69 18.94 1.81
N ASP A 531 -4.83 19.19 1.18
CA ASP A 531 -5.88 20.06 1.71
C ASP A 531 -6.54 19.45 2.96
N ALA A 532 -6.75 18.13 3.00
CA ALA A 532 -7.23 17.45 4.19
C ALA A 532 -6.27 17.62 5.38
N LYS A 533 -4.94 17.55 5.15
CA LYS A 533 -3.93 17.83 6.18
C LYS A 533 -4.01 19.27 6.70
N VAL A 534 -4.14 20.25 5.80
CA VAL A 534 -4.30 21.67 6.17
C VAL A 534 -5.57 21.88 7.00
N GLN A 535 -6.68 21.27 6.58
CA GLN A 535 -7.96 21.35 7.27
C GLN A 535 -7.89 20.75 8.68
N ALA A 536 -7.29 19.56 8.82
CA ALA A 536 -7.10 18.91 10.12
C ALA A 536 -6.30 19.78 11.10
N VAL A 537 -5.21 20.40 10.63
CA VAL A 537 -4.41 21.31 11.46
C VAL A 537 -5.21 22.56 11.86
N ASN A 538 -5.97 23.14 10.93
CA ASN A 538 -6.81 24.32 11.22
C ASN A 538 -7.89 24.00 12.27
N GLN A 539 -8.52 22.84 12.18
CA GLN A 539 -9.52 22.39 13.15
C GLN A 539 -8.89 22.17 14.53
N ALA A 540 -7.72 21.53 14.60
CA ALA A 540 -6.98 21.32 15.85
C ALA A 540 -6.60 22.67 16.51
N GLN A 541 -6.14 23.65 15.73
CA GLN A 541 -5.81 24.98 16.24
C GLN A 541 -7.04 25.73 16.77
N GLN A 542 -8.19 25.63 16.09
CA GLN A 542 -9.45 26.24 16.54
C GLN A 542 -9.96 25.61 17.85
N GLN A 543 -9.85 24.28 17.99
CA GLN A 543 -10.23 23.58 19.22
C GLN A 543 -9.30 23.93 20.41
N GLY A 544 -7.99 24.03 20.17
CA GLY A 544 -7.03 24.45 21.19
C GLY A 544 -7.25 25.88 21.69
N LEU A 545 -7.61 26.81 20.79
CA LEU A 545 -7.96 28.18 21.14
C LEU A 545 -9.28 28.26 21.95
N ALA A 546 -10.26 27.41 21.63
CA ALA A 546 -11.52 27.34 22.37
C ALA A 546 -11.33 26.78 23.79
N GLN A 547 -10.49 25.76 23.98
CA GLN A 547 -10.17 25.21 25.30
C GLN A 547 -9.33 26.17 26.16
N GLY A 548 -8.39 26.90 25.55
CA GLY A 548 -7.59 27.92 26.24
C GLY A 548 -8.41 29.11 26.76
N GLN A 549 -9.51 29.46 26.09
CA GLN A 549 -10.43 30.51 26.55
C GLN A 549 -11.37 30.06 27.68
N GLN A 550 -11.61 28.76 27.85
CA GLN A 550 -12.43 28.22 28.94
C GLN A 550 -11.66 28.08 30.27
N LEU A 551 -10.32 27.97 30.22
CA LEU A 551 -9.45 27.89 31.41
C LEU A 551 -8.99 29.25 31.95
N ALA A 552 -9.25 30.35 31.22
CA ALA A 552 -8.83 31.70 31.59
C ALA A 552 -9.66 32.42 32.70
N PRO A 553 -10.91 32.05 33.07
CA PRO A 553 -11.63 32.77 34.13
C PRO A 553 -11.21 32.42 35.56
N GLU A 554 -10.61 31.26 35.82
CA GLU A 554 -10.37 30.79 37.21
C GLU A 554 -9.09 31.32 37.85
N MET A 555 -8.15 31.88 37.08
CA MET A 555 -6.86 32.38 37.60
C MET A 555 -6.82 33.89 37.88
N ARG A 556 -7.93 34.61 37.79
CA ARG A 556 -8.03 36.05 38.16
C ARG A 556 -8.65 36.29 39.54
N ALA A 557 -9.01 35.23 40.27
CA ALA A 557 -9.74 35.32 41.54
C ALA A 557 -8.96 34.85 42.77
N GLU A 558 -7.63 34.95 42.82
CA GLU A 558 -6.87 34.81 44.07
C GLU A 558 -5.82 35.91 44.21
N GLY A 559 -6.23 37.04 44.79
CA GLY A 559 -5.32 38.01 45.38
C GLY A 559 -4.90 37.56 46.79
N PRO A 560 -3.66 37.83 47.23
CA PRO A 560 -3.12 37.26 48.46
C PRO A 560 -3.72 37.94 49.70
N ARG A 561 -4.41 37.17 50.55
CA ARG A 561 -4.77 37.58 51.92
C ARG A 561 -3.62 37.21 52.86
N GLY A 562 -2.97 38.22 53.44
CA GLY A 562 -2.00 38.04 54.52
C GLY A 562 -2.65 37.54 55.82
N PRO A 563 -1.88 36.95 56.74
CA PRO A 563 -2.41 36.39 57.98
C PRO A 563 -2.61 37.50 59.03
N VAL A 564 -3.71 37.41 59.78
CA VAL A 564 -3.93 38.18 61.01
C VAL A 564 -3.51 37.30 62.18
N LEU A 565 -2.50 37.73 62.94
CA LEU A 565 -2.17 37.23 64.27
C LEU A 565 -2.93 38.07 65.31
N SER A 566 -3.40 37.39 66.36
CA SER A 566 -4.03 37.96 67.55
C SER A 566 -3.15 38.97 68.29
#